data_AF-A0A2D8XM31-F1
#
_entry.id   AF-A0A2D8XM31-F1
#
_cell.length_a   1.000
_cell.length_b   1.000
_cell.length_c   1.000
_cell.angle_alpha   90.00
_cell.angle_beta   90.00
_cell.angle_gamma   90.00
#
_symmetry.space_group_name_H-M   'P 1'
#
loop_
_entity.id
_entity.type
_entity.pdbx_description
1 polymer ?
#
loop_
_entity_poly.entity_id
_entity_poly.type
_entity_poly.pdbx_seq_one_letter_code
_entity_poly.pdbx_strand_id
1 'polypeptide(L)'
;MTSRSKDLQDKEAWCAAGEVDEGNFIRNQGFDRVVVLPNVEKARDKYTHDMRISFPSDLKTVRSSWIHSQRMFGLDPKYAISLNRKDVERYNRLYPNIVIVFDIEMSEYSGVHWADLHRINTLIRKGMAKEHSYKDRVDDNKGNAKSSYVFDCRWFPVLHKSDT
;
A
#
# COMPACT_ATOMS: atom_id res chain seq x y z
N MET A 1 28.06 -22.96 -12.72
CA MET A 1 28.67 -21.61 -12.67
C MET A 1 29.02 -21.21 -14.08
N THR A 2 28.14 -20.47 -14.76
CA THR A 2 28.43 -19.83 -16.05
C THR A 2 29.36 -18.64 -15.78
N SER A 3 30.58 -18.66 -16.30
CA SER A 3 31.51 -17.54 -16.13
C SER A 3 31.00 -16.34 -16.93
N ARG A 4 30.80 -15.20 -16.27
CA ARG A 4 30.51 -13.93 -16.97
C ARG A 4 31.64 -13.59 -17.94
N SER A 5 31.31 -13.01 -19.09
CA SER A 5 32.31 -12.56 -20.06
C SER A 5 33.27 -11.57 -19.38
N LYS A 6 34.58 -11.73 -19.62
CA LYS A 6 35.60 -10.78 -19.13
C LYS A 6 35.71 -9.54 -20.01
N ASP A 7 35.07 -9.57 -21.19
CA ASP A 7 34.97 -8.43 -22.08
C ASP A 7 33.74 -7.59 -21.72
N LEU A 8 33.97 -6.37 -21.27
CA LEU A 8 32.91 -5.42 -20.90
C LEU A 8 32.15 -4.89 -22.13
N GLN A 9 32.67 -5.08 -23.34
CA GLN A 9 32.04 -4.64 -24.59
C GLN A 9 31.10 -5.70 -25.20
N ASP A 10 31.12 -6.94 -24.70
CA ASP A 10 30.28 -8.03 -25.18
C ASP A 10 28.85 -7.94 -24.63
N LYS A 11 28.11 -6.97 -25.15
CA LYS A 11 26.74 -6.65 -24.72
C LYS A 11 25.81 -7.86 -24.76
N GLU A 12 25.94 -8.74 -25.75
CA GLU A 12 25.08 -9.92 -25.88
C GLU A 12 25.32 -10.92 -24.74
N ALA A 13 26.59 -11.19 -24.40
CA ALA A 13 26.91 -12.06 -23.27
C ALA A 13 26.45 -11.47 -21.93
N TRP A 14 26.52 -10.14 -21.75
CA TRP A 14 26.01 -9.46 -20.56
C TRP A 14 24.49 -9.53 -20.44
N CYS A 15 23.77 -9.33 -21.55
CA CYS A 15 22.31 -9.49 -21.58
C CYS A 15 21.89 -10.93 -21.25
N ALA A 16 22.54 -11.94 -21.85
CA ALA A 16 22.23 -13.34 -21.58
C ALA A 16 22.52 -13.74 -20.12
N ALA A 17 23.62 -13.23 -19.54
CA ALA A 17 23.92 -13.42 -18.12
C ALA A 17 22.87 -12.76 -17.22
N GLY A 18 22.41 -11.56 -17.58
CA GLY A 18 21.34 -10.84 -16.89
C GLY A 18 20.02 -11.62 -16.86
N GLU A 19 19.58 -12.17 -17.99
CA GLU A 19 18.37 -13.00 -18.07
C GLU A 19 18.46 -14.24 -17.15
N VAL A 20 19.64 -14.86 -17.06
CA VAL A 20 19.88 -15.98 -16.14
C VAL A 20 19.83 -15.54 -14.68
N ASP A 21 20.45 -14.41 -14.35
CA ASP A 21 20.47 -13.85 -12.99
C ASP A 21 19.06 -13.46 -12.52
N GLU A 22 18.25 -12.84 -13.37
CA GLU A 22 16.84 -12.54 -13.11
C GLU A 22 16.01 -13.80 -12.87
N GLY A 23 16.13 -14.80 -13.75
CA GLY A 23 15.43 -16.07 -13.60
C GLY A 23 15.82 -16.80 -12.31
N ASN A 24 17.08 -16.72 -11.92
CA ASN A 24 17.56 -17.24 -10.64
C ASN A 24 16.99 -16.46 -9.45
N PHE A 25 16.92 -15.14 -9.52
CA PHE A 25 16.29 -14.32 -8.47
C PHE A 25 14.84 -14.71 -8.28
N ILE A 26 14.03 -14.76 -9.35
CA ILE A 26 12.59 -15.09 -9.26
C ILE A 26 12.38 -16.50 -8.71
N ARG A 27 13.17 -17.50 -9.17
CA ARG A 27 13.05 -18.89 -8.70
C ARG A 27 13.50 -19.08 -7.25
N ASN A 28 14.56 -18.39 -6.84
CA ASN A 28 15.21 -18.60 -5.55
C ASN A 28 14.81 -17.55 -4.51
N GLN A 29 13.83 -16.69 -4.81
CA GLN A 29 13.35 -15.71 -3.85
C GLN A 29 12.73 -16.45 -2.65
N GLY A 30 13.19 -16.11 -1.45
CA GLY A 30 12.75 -16.69 -0.17
C GLY A 30 11.86 -15.75 0.63
N PHE A 31 11.06 -14.90 -0.03
CA PHE A 31 10.17 -13.98 0.67
C PHE A 31 8.88 -14.70 1.10
N ASP A 32 8.70 -14.89 2.40
CA ASP A 32 7.53 -15.59 2.96
C ASP A 32 6.17 -14.93 2.68
N ARG A 33 6.15 -13.66 2.26
CA ARG A 33 4.94 -12.84 2.18
C ARG A 33 4.86 -11.94 0.95
N VAL A 34 5.76 -12.12 -0.01
CA VAL A 34 5.82 -11.32 -1.22
C VAL A 34 5.87 -12.28 -2.39
N VAL A 35 4.87 -12.19 -3.28
CA VAL A 35 4.87 -13.02 -4.48
C VAL A 35 5.48 -12.20 -5.60
N VAL A 36 6.63 -12.69 -6.06
CA VAL A 36 7.35 -12.15 -7.20
C VAL A 36 7.04 -13.02 -8.41
N LEU A 37 6.52 -12.40 -9.46
CA LEU A 37 6.14 -13.09 -10.70
C LEU A 37 6.92 -12.53 -11.88
N PRO A 38 7.30 -13.36 -12.87
CA PRO A 38 7.88 -12.86 -14.10
C PRO A 38 6.86 -12.01 -14.88
N ASN A 39 7.33 -10.98 -15.57
CA ASN A 39 6.49 -10.25 -16.51
C ASN A 39 6.37 -11.02 -17.82
N VAL A 40 5.20 -11.60 -18.08
CA VAL A 40 4.94 -12.40 -19.30
C VAL A 40 5.14 -11.61 -20.60
N GLU A 41 4.95 -10.29 -20.57
CA GLU A 41 5.15 -9.44 -21.75
C GLU A 41 6.62 -9.28 -22.15
N LYS A 42 7.57 -9.60 -21.25
CA LYS A 42 9.01 -9.56 -21.58
C LYS A 42 9.40 -10.56 -22.66
N ALA A 43 8.61 -11.62 -22.86
CA ALA A 43 8.77 -12.53 -23.98
C ALA A 43 8.48 -11.88 -25.35
N ARG A 44 7.70 -10.79 -25.36
CA ARG A 44 7.30 -10.06 -26.57
C ARG A 44 8.06 -8.74 -26.74
N ASP A 45 8.35 -8.06 -25.64
CA ASP A 45 9.12 -6.81 -25.62
C ASP A 45 10.25 -6.90 -24.60
N LYS A 46 11.49 -7.02 -25.07
CA LYS A 46 12.67 -7.13 -24.20
C LYS A 46 13.01 -5.83 -23.45
N TYR A 47 12.38 -4.70 -23.81
CA TYR A 47 12.61 -3.40 -23.17
C TYR A 47 11.57 -3.06 -22.08
N THR A 48 10.59 -3.94 -21.87
CA THR A 48 9.62 -3.79 -20.79
C THR A 48 10.22 -4.16 -19.42
N HIS A 49 9.48 -3.91 -18.35
CA HIS A 49 9.91 -4.23 -16.99
C HIS A 49 10.00 -5.75 -16.72
N ASP A 50 10.85 -6.17 -15.79
CA ASP A 50 11.24 -7.59 -15.64
C ASP A 50 10.19 -8.46 -14.93
N MET A 51 9.54 -7.90 -13.92
CA MET A 51 8.79 -8.66 -12.92
C MET A 51 7.58 -7.88 -12.40
N ARG A 52 6.68 -8.60 -11.73
CA ARG A 52 5.53 -8.06 -10.99
C ARG A 52 5.63 -8.50 -9.54
N ILE A 53 5.26 -7.61 -8.61
CA ILE A 53 5.31 -7.87 -7.17
C ILE A 53 3.91 -7.76 -6.60
N SER A 54 3.48 -8.77 -5.84
CA SER A 54 2.18 -8.81 -5.16
C SER A 54 2.36 -8.74 -3.64
N PHE A 55 1.58 -7.88 -3.01
CA PHE A 55 1.56 -7.71 -1.55
C PHE A 55 0.23 -8.17 -0.97
N PRO A 56 0.23 -8.79 0.23
CA PRO A 56 -0.97 -8.95 1.03
C PRO A 56 -1.63 -7.57 1.18
N SER A 57 -2.92 -7.50 0.90
CA SER A 57 -3.63 -6.23 0.88
C SER A 57 -4.96 -6.31 1.62
N ASP A 58 -5.34 -5.22 2.29
CA ASP A 58 -6.65 -5.07 2.92
C ASP A 58 -7.40 -3.91 2.27
N LEU A 59 -8.66 -4.14 1.90
CA LEU A 59 -9.51 -3.12 1.30
C LEU A 59 -10.30 -2.37 2.38
N LYS A 60 -10.22 -1.05 2.34
CA LYS A 60 -11.04 -0.14 3.13
C LYS A 60 -11.93 0.67 2.20
N THR A 61 -13.21 0.32 2.23
CA THR A 61 -14.26 1.04 1.53
C THR A 61 -14.65 2.28 2.35
N VAL A 62 -14.52 3.46 1.77
CA VAL A 62 -14.86 4.75 2.38
C VAL A 62 -16.01 5.34 1.58
N ARG A 63 -17.19 5.40 2.21
CA ARG A 63 -18.43 5.90 1.60
C ARG A 63 -19.05 7.10 2.32
N SER A 64 -18.51 7.46 3.47
CA SER A 64 -19.08 8.51 4.32
C SER A 64 -18.02 9.54 4.66
N SER A 65 -18.33 10.80 4.36
CA SER A 65 -17.46 11.93 4.66
C SER A 65 -17.40 12.20 6.16
N TRP A 66 -16.22 12.58 6.65
CA TRP A 66 -16.06 13.08 8.02
C TRP A 66 -16.44 14.56 8.11
N ILE A 67 -17.75 14.85 8.12
CA ILE A 67 -18.31 16.23 8.06
C ILE A 67 -17.68 17.18 9.10
N HIS A 68 -17.38 16.69 10.30
CA HIS A 68 -16.82 17.50 11.39
C HIS A 68 -15.29 17.53 11.45
N SER A 69 -14.59 16.87 10.51
CA SER A 69 -13.12 16.76 10.53
C SER A 69 -12.41 18.11 10.47
N GLN A 70 -12.97 19.11 9.79
CA GLN A 70 -12.36 20.45 9.74
C GLN A 70 -12.28 21.07 11.12
N ARG A 71 -13.40 21.04 11.87
CA ARG A 71 -13.47 21.60 13.22
C ARG A 71 -12.65 20.79 14.22
N MET A 72 -12.67 19.47 14.10
CA MET A 72 -12.06 18.57 15.08
C MET A 72 -10.56 18.39 14.88
N PHE A 73 -10.11 18.38 13.63
CA PHE A 73 -8.77 17.93 13.24
C PHE A 73 -8.06 18.90 12.27
N GLY A 74 -8.76 19.92 11.75
CA GLY A 74 -8.23 20.80 10.71
C GLY A 74 -8.12 20.13 9.34
N LEU A 75 -8.83 19.01 9.12
CA LEU A 75 -8.80 18.27 7.86
C LEU A 75 -10.06 18.55 7.05
N ASP A 76 -9.90 18.69 5.74
CA ASP A 76 -11.01 18.92 4.83
C ASP A 76 -11.91 17.66 4.77
N PRO A 77 -13.22 17.76 5.10
CA PRO A 77 -14.17 16.64 5.07
C PRO A 77 -14.23 15.88 3.74
N LYS A 78 -13.92 16.56 2.64
CA LYS A 78 -13.88 15.98 1.29
C LYS A 78 -12.78 14.94 1.12
N TYR A 79 -11.71 15.04 1.90
CA TYR A 79 -10.54 14.16 1.79
C TYR A 79 -10.28 13.36 3.07
N ALA A 80 -11.06 13.60 4.12
CA ALA A 80 -10.89 12.96 5.40
C ALA A 80 -11.39 11.50 5.37
N ILE A 81 -10.48 10.56 5.59
CA ILE A 81 -10.73 9.12 5.65
C ILE A 81 -10.28 8.57 7.01
N SER A 82 -10.77 7.39 7.39
CA SER A 82 -10.41 6.79 8.68
C SER A 82 -9.95 5.35 8.58
N LEU A 83 -9.05 4.98 9.48
CA LEU A 83 -8.63 3.60 9.72
C LEU A 83 -8.75 3.29 11.21
N ASN A 84 -9.43 2.19 11.54
CA ASN A 84 -9.62 1.82 12.95
C ASN A 84 -8.27 1.55 13.62
N ARG A 85 -8.10 2.02 14.86
CA ARG A 85 -6.87 1.77 15.63
C ARG A 85 -6.60 0.28 15.81
N LYS A 86 -7.62 -0.51 16.12
CA LYS A 86 -7.51 -1.97 16.28
C LYS A 86 -6.98 -2.66 15.02
N ASP A 87 -7.31 -2.13 13.84
CA ASP A 87 -6.86 -2.70 12.57
C ASP A 87 -5.38 -2.39 12.38
N VAL A 88 -4.94 -1.14 12.62
CA VAL A 88 -3.52 -0.76 12.61
C VAL A 88 -2.70 -1.61 13.59
N GLU A 89 -3.17 -1.80 14.82
CA GLU A 89 -2.51 -2.64 15.82
C GLU A 89 -2.40 -4.10 15.36
N ARG A 90 -3.49 -4.65 14.79
CA ARG A 90 -3.52 -6.00 14.22
C ARG A 90 -2.53 -6.14 13.07
N TYR A 91 -2.49 -5.18 12.14
CA TYR A 91 -1.57 -5.19 11.01
C TYR A 91 -0.12 -5.13 11.47
N ASN A 92 0.21 -4.26 12.43
CA ASN A 92 1.57 -4.16 12.97
C ASN A 92 2.04 -5.48 13.59
N ARG A 93 1.15 -6.21 14.26
CA ARG A 93 1.49 -7.48 14.91
C ARG A 93 1.57 -8.65 13.93
N LEU A 94 0.62 -8.74 13.00
CA LEU A 94 0.41 -9.96 12.20
C LEU A 94 0.84 -9.81 10.74
N TYR A 95 0.82 -8.60 10.19
CA TYR A 95 1.02 -8.31 8.76
C TYR A 95 1.86 -7.04 8.51
N PRO A 96 3.14 -7.01 8.92
CA PRO A 96 3.99 -5.82 8.80
C PRO A 96 4.17 -5.30 7.36
N ASN A 97 4.00 -6.15 6.35
CA ASN A 97 4.15 -5.81 4.92
C ASN A 97 2.80 -5.65 4.20
N ILE A 98 1.70 -5.48 4.92
CA ILE A 98 0.38 -5.30 4.30
C ILE A 98 0.29 -3.94 3.61
N VAL A 99 -0.34 -3.91 2.43
CA VAL A 99 -0.78 -2.70 1.76
C VAL A 99 -2.25 -2.46 2.07
N ILE A 100 -2.59 -1.24 2.48
CA ILE A 100 -3.98 -0.85 2.70
C ILE A 100 -4.45 -0.09 1.47
N VAL A 101 -5.50 -0.59 0.83
CA VAL A 101 -6.14 0.05 -0.32
C VAL A 101 -7.39 0.77 0.17
N PHE A 102 -7.46 2.06 -0.09
CA PHE A 102 -8.62 2.89 0.22
C PHE A 102 -9.41 3.10 -1.06
N ASP A 103 -10.55 2.43 -1.17
CA ASP A 103 -11.55 2.69 -2.19
C ASP A 103 -12.48 3.77 -1.64
N ILE A 104 -12.41 4.97 -2.20
CA ILE A 104 -13.10 6.16 -1.70
C ILE A 104 -14.17 6.56 -2.72
N GLU A 105 -15.40 6.70 -2.25
CA GLU A 105 -16.53 7.18 -3.04
C GLU A 105 -17.41 8.00 -2.11
N MET A 106 -17.19 9.31 -2.11
CA MET A 106 -17.91 10.32 -1.34
C MET A 106 -18.51 11.34 -2.31
N SER A 107 -19.48 12.12 -1.84
CA SER A 107 -20.23 13.07 -2.68
C SER A 107 -19.37 14.01 -3.52
N GLU A 108 -18.20 14.38 -3.03
CA GLU A 108 -17.31 15.36 -3.67
C GLU A 108 -15.98 14.75 -4.15
N TYR A 109 -15.70 13.49 -3.80
CA TYR A 109 -14.43 12.85 -4.13
C TYR A 109 -14.59 11.35 -4.33
N SER A 110 -14.11 10.86 -5.48
CA SER A 110 -13.98 9.44 -5.77
C SER A 110 -12.57 9.10 -6.23
N GLY A 111 -12.02 8.01 -5.75
CA GLY A 111 -10.69 7.54 -6.12
C GLY A 111 -10.17 6.41 -5.26
N VAL A 112 -9.18 5.70 -5.80
CA VAL A 112 -8.48 4.60 -5.12
C VAL A 112 -7.10 5.07 -4.71
N HIS A 113 -6.82 5.02 -3.42
CA HIS A 113 -5.50 5.31 -2.84
C HIS A 113 -4.91 4.07 -2.20
N TRP A 114 -3.62 4.10 -1.92
CA TRP A 114 -2.97 3.04 -1.17
C TRP A 114 -1.89 3.56 -0.24
N ALA A 115 -1.61 2.80 0.82
CA ALA A 115 -0.51 3.07 1.72
C ALA A 115 0.08 1.76 2.25
N ASP A 116 1.40 1.70 2.35
CA ASP A 116 2.04 0.70 3.21
C ASP A 116 1.86 1.05 4.69
N LEU A 117 2.07 0.06 5.55
CA LEU A 117 1.93 0.23 6.99
C LEU A 117 2.98 1.20 7.57
N HIS A 118 4.16 1.32 6.93
CA HIS A 118 5.21 2.22 7.37
C HIS A 118 4.78 3.70 7.28
N ARG A 119 4.13 4.09 6.17
CA ARG A 119 3.60 5.43 5.95
C ARG A 119 2.46 5.75 6.89
N ILE A 120 1.53 4.80 7.09
CA ILE A 120 0.45 4.92 8.07
C ILE A 120 1.02 5.20 9.48
N ASN A 121 1.95 4.36 9.94
CA ASN A 121 2.59 4.52 11.25
C ASN A 121 3.37 5.83 11.37
N THR A 122 4.02 6.27 10.29
CA THR A 122 4.78 7.53 10.29
C THR A 122 3.85 8.74 10.43
N LEU A 123 2.71 8.76 9.74
CA LEU A 123 1.72 9.83 9.87
C LEU A 123 1.11 9.87 11.28
N ILE A 124 0.86 8.71 11.89
CA ILE A 124 0.40 8.60 13.28
C ILE A 124 1.47 9.14 14.25
N ARG A 125 2.71 8.64 14.16
CA ARG A 125 3.81 9.07 15.06
C ARG A 125 4.12 10.56 14.96
N LYS A 126 4.03 11.14 13.76
CA LYS A 126 4.22 12.58 13.54
C LYS A 126 3.02 13.43 14.00
N GLY A 127 1.94 12.82 14.48
CA GLY A 127 0.72 13.51 14.89
C GLY A 127 -0.04 14.18 13.74
N MET A 128 0.26 13.80 12.49
CA MET A 128 -0.47 14.28 11.31
C MET A 128 -1.85 13.64 11.25
N ALA A 129 -1.90 12.31 11.41
CA ALA A 129 -3.16 11.61 11.60
C ALA A 129 -3.69 11.90 13.01
N LYS A 130 -4.97 12.28 13.12
CA LYS A 130 -5.61 12.56 14.41
C LYS A 130 -6.42 11.36 14.86
N GLU A 131 -6.30 10.97 16.13
CA GLU A 131 -7.11 9.90 16.70
C GLU A 131 -8.46 10.46 17.17
N HIS A 132 -9.55 9.83 16.73
CA HIS A 132 -10.90 10.09 17.21
C HIS A 132 -11.36 8.91 18.08
N SER A 133 -11.68 9.18 19.34
CA SER A 133 -12.27 8.19 20.25
C SER A 133 -13.80 8.30 20.23
N TYR A 134 -14.49 7.16 20.07
CA TYR A 134 -15.94 7.09 20.08
C TYR A 134 -16.44 6.98 21.53
N LYS A 135 -17.08 8.04 22.04
CA LYS A 135 -17.53 8.13 23.43
C LYS A 135 -18.47 7.00 23.84
N ASP A 136 -19.33 6.55 22.93
CA ASP A 136 -20.36 5.55 23.22
C ASP A 136 -19.88 4.09 23.09
N ARG A 137 -18.57 3.86 22.91
CA ARG A 137 -17.99 2.52 22.66
C ARG A 137 -16.87 2.14 23.62
N VAL A 138 -16.69 2.92 24.69
CA VAL A 138 -15.64 2.67 25.69
C VAL A 138 -15.86 1.32 26.39
N ASP A 139 -17.12 1.00 26.71
CA ASP A 139 -17.55 -0.23 27.42
C ASP A 139 -18.11 -1.32 26.49
N ASP A 140 -17.91 -1.20 25.18
CA ASP A 140 -18.42 -2.19 24.24
C ASP A 140 -17.55 -3.46 24.22
N ASN A 141 -18.14 -4.58 24.65
CA ASN A 141 -17.52 -5.92 24.64
C ASN A 141 -17.76 -6.69 23.32
N LYS A 142 -18.45 -6.10 22.33
CA LYS A 142 -18.74 -6.73 21.03
C LYS A 142 -17.63 -6.57 19.98
N GLY A 143 -16.50 -5.98 20.37
CA GLY A 143 -15.32 -5.86 19.49
C GLY A 143 -15.39 -4.71 18.47
N ASN A 144 -16.30 -3.74 18.64
CA ASN A 144 -16.31 -2.53 17.80
C ASN A 144 -15.05 -1.69 17.99
N ALA A 145 -14.73 -0.86 16.98
CA ALA A 145 -13.62 0.07 17.08
C ALA A 145 -13.92 1.14 18.14
N LYS A 146 -13.02 1.25 19.14
CA LYS A 146 -13.08 2.26 20.20
C LYS A 146 -12.50 3.60 19.76
N SER A 147 -11.57 3.57 18.81
CA SER A 147 -11.03 4.76 18.15
C SER A 147 -10.59 4.46 16.72
N SER A 148 -10.47 5.54 15.95
CA SER A 148 -9.99 5.53 14.57
C SER A 148 -9.00 6.66 14.36
N TYR A 149 -7.96 6.41 13.57
CA TYR A 149 -7.09 7.45 13.05
C TYR A 149 -7.73 8.06 11.81
N VAL A 150 -7.77 9.39 11.76
CA VAL A 150 -8.29 10.17 10.64
C VAL A 150 -7.12 10.75 9.85
N PHE A 151 -7.15 10.55 8.54
CA PHE A 151 -6.13 10.95 7.58
C PHE A 151 -6.74 11.81 6.49
N ASP A 152 -5.93 12.63 5.83
CA ASP A 152 -6.26 13.19 4.53
C ASP A 152 -5.82 12.20 3.43
N CYS A 153 -6.73 11.76 2.56
CA CYS A 153 -6.41 10.79 1.52
C CYS A 153 -5.36 11.29 0.53
N ARG A 154 -5.21 12.61 0.37
CA ARG A 154 -4.20 13.23 -0.51
C ARG A 154 -2.77 12.99 -0.03
N TRP A 155 -2.59 12.54 1.22
CA TRP A 155 -1.29 12.11 1.73
C TRP A 155 -0.85 10.75 1.20
N PHE A 156 -1.72 10.03 0.48
CA PHE A 156 -1.45 8.71 -0.07
C PHE A 156 -1.39 8.76 -1.60
N PRO A 157 -0.47 7.99 -2.22
CA PRO A 157 -0.47 7.83 -3.67
C PRO A 157 -1.83 7.35 -4.21
N VAL A 158 -2.16 7.85 -5.39
CA VAL A 158 -3.37 7.47 -6.14
C VAL A 158 -3.04 6.23 -6.98
N LEU A 159 -3.84 5.18 -6.85
CA LEU A 159 -3.86 4.06 -7.81
C LEU A 159 -4.74 4.39 -9.01
N HIS A 160 -5.89 5.01 -8.76
CA HIS A 160 -6.85 5.38 -9.78
C HIS A 160 -7.65 6.59 -9.31
N LYS A 161 -7.87 7.56 -10.19
CA LYS A 161 -8.89 8.60 -9.99
C LYS A 161 -10.04 8.30 -10.93
N SER A 162 -11.24 8.33 -10.41
CA SER A 162 -12.42 8.41 -11.27
C SER A 162 -12.46 9.82 -11.83
N ASP A 163 -12.42 9.94 -13.15
CA ASP A 163 -12.73 11.21 -13.80
C ASP A 163 -14.22 11.49 -13.54
N THR A 164 -14.51 12.46 -12.68
CA THR A 164 -15.82 13.12 -12.60
C THR A 164 -15.97 14.12 -13.72
#